data_AF-A0A8J5HCL4-F1
#
_entry.id   AF-A0A8J5HCL4-F1
#
_cell.length_a   1.000
_cell.length_b   1.000
_cell.length_c   1.000
_cell.angle_alpha   90.00
_cell.angle_beta   90.00
_cell.angle_gamma   90.00
#
_symmetry.space_group_name_H-M   'P 1'
#
loop_
_entity.id
_entity.type
_entity.pdbx_description
1 polymer ?
#
loop_
_entity_poly.entity_id
_entity_poly.type
_entity_poly.pdbx_seq_one_letter_code
_entity_poly.pdbx_strand_id
1 'polypeptide(L)'
;MAMFGLGLFMALQSRIIACIYKVTIYGMVLKFLLGLAVMVAPSAVFGLRGDLLWIAIVQAALPCGVVPFVFAKEYNLHADILSTA
;
A
#
# COMPACT_ATOMS: atom_id res chain seq x y z
N MET A 1 1.70 6.96 -17.54
CA MET A 1 1.13 8.21 -16.99
C MET A 1 0.83 8.16 -15.48
N ALA A 2 0.28 7.06 -14.93
CA ALA A 2 -0.22 7.03 -13.53
C ALA A 2 0.81 7.43 -12.46
N MET A 3 2.05 6.93 -12.53
CA MET A 3 3.11 7.29 -11.56
C MET A 3 3.60 8.75 -11.70
N PHE A 4 3.67 9.30 -12.91
CA PHE A 4 4.03 10.69 -13.14
C PHE A 4 2.96 11.65 -12.58
N GLY A 5 1.67 11.32 -12.79
CA GLY A 5 0.56 12.07 -12.20
C GLY A 5 0.58 12.03 -10.67
N LEU A 6 0.92 10.88 -10.08
CA LEU A 6 1.11 10.75 -8.64
C LEU A 6 2.22 11.68 -8.13
N GLY A 7 3.39 11.68 -8.80
CA GLY A 7 4.52 12.53 -8.43
C GLY A 7 4.19 14.03 -8.50
N LEU A 8 3.45 14.45 -9.52
CA LEU A 8 3.01 15.83 -9.68
C LEU A 8 1.98 16.20 -8.58
N PHE A 9 1.07 15.30 -8.23
CA PHE A 9 0.14 15.49 -7.11
C PHE A 9 0.86 15.58 -5.76
N MET A 10 1.84 14.72 -5.53
CA MET A 10 2.63 14.71 -4.29
C MET A 10 3.46 15.99 -4.17
N ALA A 11 3.95 16.54 -5.28
CA ALA A 11 4.63 17.85 -5.33
C ALA A 11 3.68 19.04 -5.10
N LEU A 12 2.40 18.90 -5.44
CA LEU A 12 1.37 19.92 -5.20
C LEU A 12 0.78 19.87 -3.78
N GLN A 13 0.96 18.76 -3.03
CA GLN A 13 0.55 18.70 -1.62
C GLN A 13 1.47 19.57 -0.74
N SER A 14 0.89 20.28 0.23
CA SER A 14 1.62 21.21 1.13
C SER A 14 2.57 20.51 2.12
N ARG A 15 2.46 19.18 2.28
CA ARG A 15 3.30 18.36 3.15
C ARG A 15 3.65 17.05 2.43
N ILE A 16 4.94 16.81 2.25
CA ILE A 16 5.47 15.54 1.68
C ILE A 16 5.40 14.41 2.71
N ILE A 17 5.52 14.75 4.00
CA ILE A 17 5.31 13.85 5.13
C ILE A 17 4.32 14.53 6.05
N ALA A 18 3.05 14.16 5.92
CA ALA A 18 1.99 14.78 6.68
C ALA A 18 1.66 14.02 7.98
N CYS A 19 2.09 12.76 8.09
CA CYS A 19 1.84 11.92 9.26
C CYS A 19 3.04 11.84 10.23
N ILE A 20 2.72 11.60 11.51
CA ILE A 20 3.69 11.32 12.57
C ILE A 20 4.45 10.02 12.24
N TYR A 21 5.78 10.05 12.30
CA TYR A 21 6.68 8.92 11.98
C TYR A 21 6.23 7.57 12.56
N LYS A 22 5.74 7.56 13.81
CA LYS A 22 5.21 6.35 14.46
C LYS A 22 4.06 5.72 13.67
N VAL A 23 3.08 6.52 13.25
CA VAL A 23 1.89 6.05 12.52
C VAL A 23 2.27 5.54 11.13
N THR A 24 3.23 6.20 10.47
CA THR A 24 3.77 5.75 9.18
C THR A 24 4.47 4.40 9.28
N ILE A 25 5.32 4.20 10.30
CA ILE A 25 5.97 2.89 10.52
C ILE A 25 4.93 1.82 10.79
N TYR A 26 3.96 2.07 11.68
CA TYR A 26 2.91 1.11 11.94
C TYR A 26 2.16 0.77 10.65
N GLY A 27 1.80 1.77 9.84
CA GLY A 27 1.15 1.58 8.54
C GLY A 27 1.97 0.70 7.58
N MET A 28 3.26 0.99 7.39
CA MET A 28 4.15 0.18 6.55
C MET A 28 4.29 -1.26 7.06
N VAL A 29 4.53 -1.44 8.36
CA VAL A 29 4.69 -2.76 9.00
C VAL A 29 3.40 -3.57 8.85
N LEU A 30 2.25 -2.98 9.19
CA LEU A 30 0.94 -3.63 9.02
C LEU A 30 0.71 -3.99 7.55
N LYS A 31 0.95 -3.07 6.62
CA LYS A 31 0.71 -3.31 5.19
C LYS A 31 1.52 -4.49 4.65
N PHE A 32 2.81 -4.53 4.95
CA PHE A 32 3.69 -5.60 4.45
C PHE A 32 3.44 -6.93 5.18
N LEU A 33 3.29 -6.94 6.51
CA LEU A 33 3.04 -8.18 7.25
C LEU A 33 1.63 -8.72 7.02
N LEU A 34 0.58 -7.91 7.13
CA LEU A 34 -0.78 -8.38 6.88
C LEU A 34 -0.98 -8.69 5.40
N GLY A 35 -0.48 -7.86 4.48
CA GLY A 35 -0.58 -8.13 3.04
C GLY A 35 0.03 -9.47 2.67
N LEU A 36 1.22 -9.76 3.19
CA LEU A 36 1.88 -11.04 2.96
C LEU A 36 1.16 -12.20 3.69
N ALA A 37 0.77 -12.04 4.95
CA ALA A 37 0.10 -13.07 5.72
C ALA A 37 -1.25 -13.46 5.11
N VAL A 38 -2.05 -12.47 4.70
CA VAL A 38 -3.34 -12.65 4.05
C VAL A 38 -3.18 -13.25 2.66
N MET A 39 -2.05 -13.07 1.98
CA MET A 39 -1.82 -13.75 0.71
C MET A 39 -1.36 -15.19 0.90
N VAL A 40 -0.43 -15.44 1.82
CA VAL A 40 0.18 -16.76 2.05
C VAL A 40 -0.80 -17.74 2.68
N ALA A 41 -1.57 -17.32 3.69
CA ALA A 41 -2.47 -18.22 4.41
C ALA A 41 -3.53 -18.89 3.52
N PRO A 42 -4.37 -18.17 2.74
CA PRO A 42 -5.32 -18.80 1.83
C PRO A 42 -4.62 -19.51 0.67
N SER A 43 -3.49 -18.98 0.16
CA SER A 43 -2.74 -19.68 -0.90
C SER A 43 -2.27 -21.06 -0.44
N ALA A 44 -1.83 -21.19 0.81
CA ALA A 44 -1.47 -22.46 1.42
C ALA A 44 -2.68 -23.37 1.64
N VAL A 45 -3.81 -22.83 2.13
CA VAL A 45 -5.06 -23.58 2.36
C VAL A 45 -5.63 -24.16 1.06
N PHE A 46 -5.61 -23.39 -0.03
CA PHE A 46 -6.09 -23.83 -1.34
C PHE A 46 -5.03 -24.61 -2.15
N GLY A 47 -3.84 -24.84 -1.59
CA GLY A 47 -2.80 -25.67 -2.20
C GLY A 47 -2.09 -25.04 -3.40
N LEU A 48 -2.08 -23.71 -3.53
CA LEU A 48 -1.32 -23.03 -4.58
C LEU A 48 0.18 -23.36 -4.41
N ARG A 49 0.82 -23.83 -5.49
CA ARG A 49 2.24 -24.19 -5.53
C ARG A 49 2.90 -23.67 -6.80
N GLY A 50 4.22 -23.54 -6.75
CA GLY A 50 5.03 -23.10 -7.89
C GLY A 50 4.82 -21.62 -8.24
N ASP A 51 4.77 -21.32 -9.53
CA ASP A 51 4.75 -19.95 -10.05
C ASP A 51 3.56 -19.12 -9.56
N LEU A 52 2.39 -19.73 -9.37
CA LEU A 52 1.18 -19.02 -8.90
C LEU A 52 1.36 -18.47 -7.48
N LEU A 53 1.99 -19.23 -6.59
CA LEU A 53 2.29 -18.79 -5.24
C LEU A 53 3.38 -17.69 -5.25
N TRP A 54 4.33 -17.78 -6.19
CA TRP A 54 5.37 -16.77 -6.33
C TRP A 54 4.81 -15.43 -6.81
N ILE A 55 3.97 -15.46 -7.85
CA ILE A 55 3.27 -14.28 -8.38
C ILE A 55 2.38 -13.65 -7.29
N ALA A 56 1.67 -14.48 -6.54
CA ALA A 56 0.84 -14.04 -5.42
C ALA A 56 1.65 -13.26 -4.37
N ILE A 57 2.78 -13.81 -3.94
CA ILE A 57 3.66 -13.17 -2.95
C ILE A 57 4.23 -11.85 -3.50
N VAL A 58 4.69 -11.83 -4.75
CA VAL A 58 5.19 -10.61 -5.39
C VAL A 58 4.12 -9.54 -5.43
N GLN A 59 2.88 -9.89 -5.80
CA GLN A 59 1.77 -8.95 -5.87
C GLN A 59 1.43 -8.37 -4.48
N ALA A 60 1.50 -9.19 -3.43
CA ALA A 60 1.28 -8.75 -2.05
C ALA A 60 2.40 -7.84 -1.52
N ALA A 61 3.62 -7.98 -2.05
CA ALA A 61 4.77 -7.15 -1.69
C ALA A 61 4.79 -5.79 -2.43
N LEU A 62 3.90 -5.55 -3.40
CA LEU A 62 3.89 -4.30 -4.13
C LEU A 62 3.47 -3.11 -3.23
N PRO A 63 4.09 -1.93 -3.40
CA PRO A 63 3.70 -0.72 -2.69
C PRO A 63 2.26 -0.29 -3.04
N CYS A 64 1.64 0.51 -2.16
CA CYS A 64 0.25 0.92 -2.31
C CYS A 64 0.01 1.64 -3.65
N GLY A 65 -1.09 1.30 -4.32
CA GLY A 65 -1.50 1.98 -5.54
C GLY A 65 -1.99 3.42 -5.30
N VAL A 66 -2.15 4.17 -6.38
CA VAL A 66 -2.62 5.57 -6.36
C VAL A 66 -4.09 5.69 -5.94
N VAL A 67 -4.91 4.70 -6.29
CA VAL A 67 -6.36 4.72 -6.11
C VAL A 67 -6.78 4.78 -4.63
N PRO A 68 -6.19 4.00 -3.70
CA PRO A 68 -6.39 4.17 -2.26
C PRO A 68 -6.16 5.58 -1.73
N PHE A 69 -5.16 6.31 -2.26
CA PHE A 69 -4.89 7.69 -1.88
C PHE A 69 -6.02 8.63 -2.33
N VAL A 70 -6.49 8.49 -3.57
CA VAL A 70 -7.62 9.27 -4.10
C VAL A 70 -8.87 9.04 -3.27
N PHE A 71 -9.19 7.77 -2.95
CA PHE A 71 -10.33 7.46 -2.09
C PHE A 71 -10.17 8.01 -0.67
N ALA A 72 -8.99 7.91 -0.06
CA ALA A 72 -8.77 8.46 1.26
C ALA A 72 -9.00 10.00 1.28
N LYS A 73 -8.61 10.71 0.22
CA LYS A 73 -8.92 12.13 0.06
C LYS A 73 -10.41 12.39 -0.13
N GLU A 74 -11.08 11.64 -1.00
CA GLU A 74 -12.51 11.80 -1.30
C GLU A 74 -13.39 11.59 -0.05
N TYR A 75 -13.05 10.60 0.77
CA TYR A 75 -13.77 10.27 1.99
C TYR A 75 -13.29 11.02 3.25
N ASN A 76 -12.41 12.02 3.11
CA ASN A 76 -11.81 12.75 4.24
C ASN A 76 -11.19 11.83 5.31
N LEU A 77 -10.68 10.67 4.90
CA LEU A 77 -9.86 9.79 5.73
C LEU A 77 -8.44 10.37 5.82
N HIS A 78 -7.64 9.88 6.76
CA HIS A 78 -6.23 10.29 6.94
C HIS A 78 -5.36 9.88 5.74
N ALA A 79 -5.53 10.56 4.61
CA ALA A 79 -4.78 10.37 3.36
C ALA A 79 -3.28 10.61 3.56
N ASP A 80 -2.92 11.34 4.60
CA ASP A 80 -1.56 11.59 5.06
C ASP A 80 -0.81 10.31 5.46
N ILE A 81 -1.52 9.28 5.95
CA ILE A 81 -0.93 7.97 6.27
C ILE A 81 -0.60 7.22 4.97
N LEU A 82 -1.51 7.25 4.01
CA LEU A 82 -1.40 6.58 2.71
C LEU A 82 -0.39 7.24 1.76
N SER A 83 -0.18 8.56 1.89
CA SER A 83 0.83 9.28 1.09
C SER A 83 2.26 8.98 1.52
N THR A 84 2.47 8.40 2.71
CA THR A 84 3.80 8.12 3.27
C THR A 84 4.09 6.62 3.46
N ALA A 85 3.08 5.73 3.30
CA ALA A 85 3.18 4.28 3.55
C ALA A 85 3.39 3.43 2.30
#